data_AF-A0A4Q1KUQ9-F1
#
_entry.id   AF-A0A4Q1KUQ9-F1
#
_cell.length_a   1.000
_cell.length_b   1.000
_cell.length_c   1.000
_cell.angle_alpha   90.00
_cell.angle_beta   90.00
_cell.angle_gamma   90.00
#
_symmetry.space_group_name_H-M   'P 1'
#
loop_
_entity.id
_entity.type
_entity.pdbx_description
1 polymer ?
#
loop_
_entity_poly.entity_id
_entity_poly.type
_entity_poly.pdbx_seq_one_letter_code
_entity_poly.pdbx_strand_id
1 'polypeptide(L)'
;MKKYYYFEPKSDEEFSINEESSLHLKLNQIIEKLEKQGFGQQIIFDEIEELKNHFNLGKKTWFQLLKGKLIDLTIENALEKTVVQEIYSNLSEGYEHFTKMIS
;
A
#
# COMPACT_ATOMS: atom_id res chain seq x y z
N MET A 1 23.66 -28.12 3.58
CA MET A 1 22.22 -27.77 3.57
C MET A 1 22.08 -26.25 3.65
N LYS A 2 21.55 -25.60 2.62
CA LYS A 2 21.21 -24.17 2.68
C LYS A 2 19.92 -24.05 3.51
N LYS A 3 20.00 -23.46 4.70
CA LYS A 3 18.81 -23.13 5.50
C LYS A 3 18.10 -21.97 4.79
N TYR A 4 16.98 -22.25 4.16
CA TYR A 4 16.05 -21.22 3.71
C TYR A 4 15.36 -20.69 4.97
N TYR A 5 15.62 -19.44 5.33
CA TYR A 5 14.88 -18.76 6.39
C TYR A 5 13.53 -18.36 5.78
N TYR A 6 12.46 -19.03 6.21
CA TYR A 6 11.12 -18.51 6.01
C TYR A 6 10.97 -17.34 6.97
N PHE A 7 10.74 -16.14 6.42
CA PHE A 7 10.33 -14.99 7.23
C PHE A 7 8.86 -15.21 7.58
N GLU A 8 8.60 -15.66 8.80
CA GLU A 8 7.27 -15.58 9.40
C GLU A 8 7.18 -14.21 10.09
N PRO A 9 6.29 -13.31 9.66
CA PRO A 9 6.06 -12.08 10.39
C PRO A 9 5.66 -12.41 11.83
N LYS A 10 6.10 -11.58 12.78
CA LYS A 10 5.60 -11.71 14.15
C LYS A 10 4.09 -11.44 14.13
N SER A 11 3.28 -12.12 14.93
CA SER A 11 1.82 -12.04 14.83
C SER A 11 1.23 -10.63 15.00
N ASP A 12 1.99 -9.70 15.59
CA ASP A 12 1.64 -8.28 15.73
C ASP A 12 1.87 -7.47 14.43
N GLU A 13 2.73 -7.96 13.54
CA GLU A 13 2.98 -7.42 12.22
C GLU A 13 2.01 -7.98 11.16
N GLU A 14 1.29 -9.05 11.43
CA GLU A 14 0.29 -9.59 10.49
C GLU A 14 -0.99 -8.74 10.48
N PHE A 15 -1.59 -8.58 9.30
CA PHE A 15 -2.92 -8.01 9.21
C PHE A 15 -3.94 -9.04 9.68
N SER A 16 -4.85 -8.62 10.55
CA SER A 16 -6.08 -9.35 10.81
C SER A 16 -7.02 -9.28 9.60
N ILE A 17 -7.94 -10.23 9.49
CA ILE A 17 -8.97 -10.27 8.44
C ILE A 17 -9.74 -8.94 8.34
N ASN A 18 -10.01 -8.30 9.48
CA ASN A 18 -10.70 -7.01 9.51
C ASN A 18 -9.83 -5.87 8.97
N GLU A 19 -8.54 -5.88 9.28
CA GLU A 19 -7.58 -4.90 8.75
C GLU A 19 -7.40 -5.05 7.23
N GLU A 20 -7.24 -6.29 6.75
CA GLU A 20 -7.18 -6.58 5.30
C GLU A 20 -8.45 -6.11 4.60
N SER A 21 -9.63 -6.49 5.12
CA SER A 21 -10.91 -6.06 4.54
C SER A 21 -11.07 -4.55 4.50
N SER A 22 -10.66 -3.86 5.57
CA SER A 22 -10.67 -2.40 5.66
C SER A 22 -9.73 -1.76 4.63
N LEU A 23 -8.50 -2.26 4.49
CA LEU A 23 -7.54 -1.76 3.51
C LEU A 23 -7.98 -2.04 2.06
N HIS A 24 -8.56 -3.21 1.78
CA HIS A 24 -9.19 -3.49 0.48
C HIS A 24 -10.26 -2.46 0.13
N LEU A 25 -11.15 -2.13 1.08
CA LEU A 25 -12.18 -1.12 0.87
C LEU A 25 -11.57 0.26 0.62
N LYS A 26 -10.57 0.67 1.41
CA LYS A 26 -9.86 1.94 1.21
C LYS A 26 -9.20 2.01 -0.18
N LEU A 27 -8.53 0.93 -0.62
CA LEU A 27 -7.90 0.87 -1.94
C LEU A 27 -8.91 0.98 -3.07
N ASN A 28 -10.08 0.32 -2.96
CA ASN A 28 -11.17 0.47 -3.93
C ASN A 28 -11.68 1.91 -4.00
N GLN A 29 -11.89 2.55 -2.84
CA GLN A 29 -12.31 3.94 -2.77
C GLN A 29 -11.30 4.90 -3.40
N ILE A 30 -10.00 4.64 -3.20
CA ILE A 30 -8.92 5.40 -3.83
C ILE A 30 -8.99 5.24 -5.35
N ILE A 31 -9.13 4.03 -5.88
CA ILE A 31 -9.28 3.78 -7.32
C ILE A 31 -10.45 4.59 -7.89
N GLU A 32 -11.64 4.47 -7.31
CA GLU A 32 -12.82 5.19 -7.79
C GLU A 32 -12.63 6.71 -7.75
N LYS A 33 -11.92 7.22 -6.74
CA LYS A 33 -11.63 8.64 -6.62
C LYS A 33 -10.63 9.10 -7.69
N LEU A 34 -9.58 8.32 -7.94
CA LEU A 34 -8.57 8.59 -8.96
C LEU A 34 -9.20 8.62 -10.35
N GLU A 35 -10.07 7.65 -10.67
CA GLU A 35 -10.86 7.65 -11.91
C GLU A 35 -11.67 8.94 -12.08
N LYS A 36 -12.42 9.33 -11.05
CA LYS A 36 -13.25 10.56 -11.07
C LYS A 36 -12.42 11.83 -11.21
N GLN A 37 -11.17 11.80 -10.78
CA GLN A 37 -10.21 12.92 -10.88
C GLN A 37 -9.46 12.94 -12.23
N GLY A 38 -9.65 11.94 -13.09
CA GLY A 38 -9.01 11.85 -14.40
C GLY A 38 -7.70 11.05 -14.41
N PHE A 39 -7.34 10.41 -13.30
CA PHE A 39 -6.20 9.50 -13.20
C PHE A 39 -6.61 8.08 -13.64
N GLY A 40 -6.85 7.92 -14.94
CA GLY A 40 -7.31 6.68 -15.55
C GLY A 40 -6.21 5.82 -16.18
N GLN A 41 -4.94 6.10 -15.88
CA GLN A 41 -3.81 5.35 -16.47
C GLN A 41 -3.77 3.94 -15.87
N GLN A 42 -3.75 2.90 -16.72
CA GLN A 42 -3.78 1.49 -16.31
C GLN A 42 -2.71 1.14 -15.26
N ILE A 43 -1.52 1.73 -15.36
CA ILE A 43 -0.42 1.50 -14.42
C ILE A 43 -0.80 1.80 -12.97
N ILE A 44 -1.66 2.80 -12.72
CA ILE A 44 -2.14 3.11 -11.37
C ILE A 44 -2.96 1.96 -10.80
N PHE A 45 -3.83 1.36 -11.62
CA PHE A 45 -4.69 0.25 -11.22
C PHE A 45 -3.87 -1.00 -10.98
N ASP A 46 -2.93 -1.31 -11.88
CA ASP A 46 -2.08 -2.49 -11.77
C ASP A 46 -1.26 -2.46 -10.47
N GLU A 47 -0.67 -1.31 -10.15
CA GLU A 47 0.10 -1.11 -8.90
C GLU A 47 -0.78 -1.25 -7.64
N ILE A 48 -2.02 -0.75 -7.67
CA ILE A 48 -2.95 -0.85 -6.54
C ILE A 48 -3.51 -2.29 -6.40
N GLU A 49 -3.83 -2.97 -7.49
CA GLU A 49 -4.25 -4.38 -7.49
C GLU A 49 -3.13 -5.28 -6.98
N GLU A 50 -1.87 -5.00 -7.33
CA GLU A 50 -0.75 -5.73 -6.79
C GLU A 50 -0.69 -5.60 -5.25
N LEU A 51 -0.89 -4.39 -4.69
CA LEU A 51 -0.90 -4.20 -3.23
C LEU A 51 -1.95 -5.05 -2.52
N LYS A 52 -3.13 -5.22 -3.13
CA LYS A 52 -4.22 -6.05 -2.59
C LYS A 52 -3.83 -7.52 -2.42
N ASN A 53 -2.87 -8.00 -3.22
CA ASN A 53 -2.44 -9.41 -3.20
C ASN A 53 -1.29 -9.70 -2.22
N HIS A 54 -0.79 -8.68 -1.50
CA HIS A 54 0.45 -8.77 -0.73
C HIS A 54 0.29 -8.52 0.79
N PHE A 55 -0.92 -8.61 1.34
CA PHE A 55 -1.13 -8.44 2.79
C PHE A 55 -0.34 -9.46 3.65
N ASN A 56 0.03 -10.60 3.07
CA ASN A 56 0.87 -11.60 3.71
C ASN A 56 2.33 -11.16 3.98
N LEU A 57 2.78 -10.00 3.47
CA LEU A 57 4.14 -9.49 3.68
C LEU A 57 4.40 -8.92 5.09
N GLY A 58 3.33 -8.75 5.89
CA GLY A 58 3.35 -8.03 7.16
C GLY A 58 3.25 -6.51 7.00
N LYS A 59 2.62 -5.85 7.98
CA LYS A 59 2.26 -4.43 8.02
C LYS A 59 3.41 -3.52 7.59
N LYS A 60 4.57 -3.65 8.24
CA LYS A 60 5.73 -2.80 7.96
C LYS A 60 6.19 -2.93 6.50
N THR A 61 6.37 -4.15 6.02
CA THR A 61 6.83 -4.44 4.65
C THR A 61 5.82 -3.94 3.63
N TRP A 62 4.53 -4.17 3.89
CA TRP A 62 3.44 -3.74 3.03
C TRP A 62 3.39 -2.20 2.89
N PHE A 63 3.56 -1.45 3.98
CA PHE A 63 3.63 0.02 3.93
C PHE A 63 4.90 0.55 3.23
N GLN A 64 6.01 -0.18 3.29
CA GLN A 64 7.20 0.13 2.49
C GLN A 64 6.93 -0.08 0.99
N LEU A 65 6.26 -1.18 0.64
CA LEU A 65 5.85 -1.47 -0.75
C LEU A 65 4.91 -0.39 -1.28
N LEU A 66 3.88 -0.02 -0.50
CA LEU A 66 2.96 1.07 -0.83
C LEU A 66 3.72 2.37 -1.14
N LYS A 67 4.66 2.76 -0.27
CA LYS A 67 5.47 3.98 -0.47
C LYS A 67 6.29 3.91 -1.76
N GLY A 68 6.93 2.77 -2.03
CA GLY A 68 7.71 2.56 -3.26
C GLY A 68 6.86 2.75 -4.51
N LYS A 69 5.74 2.03 -4.60
CA LYS A 69 4.81 2.10 -5.75
C LYS A 69 4.28 3.51 -5.98
N LEU A 70 3.89 4.22 -4.91
CA LEU A 70 3.42 5.60 -5.03
C LEU A 70 4.52 6.57 -5.51
N ILE A 71 5.79 6.35 -5.12
CA ILE A 71 6.93 7.11 -5.62
C ILE A 71 7.14 6.82 -7.12
N ASP A 72 7.07 5.55 -7.52
CA ASP A 72 7.23 5.15 -8.92
C ASP A 72 6.15 5.79 -9.81
N LEU A 73 4.88 5.73 -9.38
CA LEU A 73 3.76 6.42 -10.05
C LEU A 73 3.96 7.94 -10.13
N THR A 74 4.67 8.55 -9.18
CA THR A 74 5.03 9.97 -9.25
C THR A 74 6.11 10.22 -10.29
N ILE A 75 7.15 9.38 -10.33
CA ILE A 75 8.28 9.50 -11.27
C ILE A 75 7.81 9.33 -12.71
N GLU A 76 6.84 8.44 -12.93
CA GLU A 76 6.20 8.24 -14.23
C GLU A 76 5.20 9.33 -14.62
N ASN A 77 4.97 10.32 -13.75
CA ASN A 77 3.97 11.38 -13.90
C ASN A 77 2.53 10.84 -13.99
N ALA A 78 2.27 9.65 -13.45
CA ALA A 78 0.93 9.08 -13.36
C ALA A 78 0.13 9.70 -12.20
N LEU A 79 0.79 10.02 -11.08
CA LEU A 79 0.17 10.70 -9.94
C LEU A 79 0.96 11.93 -9.52
N GLU A 80 0.24 12.99 -9.14
CA GLU A 80 0.85 14.16 -8.53
C GLU A 80 1.23 13.91 -7.06
N LYS A 81 2.27 14.61 -6.59
CA LYS A 81 2.80 14.46 -5.23
C LYS A 81 1.73 14.67 -4.14
N THR A 82 0.80 15.60 -4.34
CA THR A 82 -0.30 15.90 -3.41
C THR A 82 -1.27 14.72 -3.29
N VAL A 83 -1.60 14.08 -4.40
CA VAL A 83 -2.45 12.89 -4.47
C VAL A 83 -1.78 11.71 -3.78
N VAL A 84 -0.49 11.50 -4.05
CA VAL A 84 0.33 10.47 -3.40
C VAL A 84 0.39 10.65 -1.88
N GLN A 85 0.57 11.89 -1.42
CA GLN A 85 0.56 12.20 0.02
C GLN A 85 -0.80 11.90 0.66
N GLU A 86 -1.89 12.22 -0.03
CA GLU A 86 -3.24 11.93 0.45
C GLU A 86 -3.49 10.42 0.55
N ILE A 87 -3.15 9.65 -0.49
CA ILE A 87 -3.29 8.19 -0.52
C ILE A 87 -2.50 7.55 0.62
N TYR A 88 -1.22 7.90 0.75
CA TYR A 88 -0.37 7.33 1.79
C TYR A 88 -0.90 7.67 3.18
N SER A 89 -1.35 8.91 3.41
CA SER A 89 -1.92 9.32 4.70
C SER A 89 -3.20 8.56 5.02
N ASN A 90 -4.11 8.39 4.05
CA ASN A 90 -5.36 7.67 4.25
C ASN A 90 -5.15 6.18 4.58
N LEU A 91 -4.20 5.52 3.91
CA LEU A 91 -3.91 4.11 4.12
C LEU A 91 -3.07 3.86 5.39
N SER A 92 -2.19 4.79 5.76
CA SER A 92 -1.34 4.68 6.95
C SER A 92 -2.01 5.08 8.26
N GLU A 93 -3.17 5.74 8.20
CA GLU A 93 -3.98 6.08 9.36
C GLU A 93 -4.31 4.84 10.20
N GLY A 94 -3.95 4.86 11.49
CA GLY A 94 -4.11 3.75 12.43
C GLY A 94 -2.93 2.77 12.45
N TYR A 95 -1.90 2.99 11.62
CA TYR A 95 -0.70 2.16 11.53
C TYR A 95 0.59 2.95 11.80
N GLU A 96 0.50 4.07 12.52
CA GLU A 96 1.60 5.01 12.73
C GLU A 96 2.84 4.34 13.35
N HIS A 97 2.65 3.31 14.16
CA HIS A 97 3.74 2.51 14.73
C HIS A 97 4.59 1.82 13.63
N PHE A 98 3.95 1.32 12.57
CA PHE A 98 4.62 0.62 11.47
C PHE A 98 5.18 1.59 10.42
N THR A 99 4.63 2.80 10.33
CA THR A 99 5.03 3.80 9.33
C THR A 99 6.06 4.81 9.84
N LYS A 100 6.18 5.03 11.17
CA LYS A 100 7.19 5.93 11.79
C LYS A 100 8.65 5.53 11.54
N MET A 101 8.92 4.28 11.17
CA MET A 101 10.30 3.86 10.81
C MET A 101 10.66 4.16 9.34
N ILE A 102 9.75 4.77 8.59
CA ILE A 102 9.87 5.02 7.14
C ILE A 102 9.88 6.55 6.86
N SER A 103 9.75 7.39 7.89
CA SER A 103 9.83 8.86 7.81
C SER A 103 11.25 9.38 7.89
#